data_AF-A0A960LQF2-F1
#
_entry.id   AF-A0A960LQF2-F1
#
_cell.length_a   1.000
_cell.length_b   1.000
_cell.length_c   1.000
_cell.angle_alpha   90.00
_cell.angle_beta   90.00
_cell.angle_gamma   90.00
#
_symmetry.space_group_name_H-M   'P 1'
#
loop_
_entity.id
_entity.type
_entity.pdbx_description
1 polymer ?
#
loop_
_entity_poly.entity_id
_entity_poly.type
_entity_poly.pdbx_seq_one_letter_code
_entity_poly.pdbx_strand_id
1 'polypeptide(L)'
;GPFENQLFIGEFTESFVSRVFLEKVNGEYQGACFHFRKGLQCAVLSLDFLSDGSLVIGESNRGWNSLGTRSYGMQRLAWTGEMPFEIKTMEARPKGFRLTFTKPVDAQAAASLYSYRMSSFTWNYHKAYGSDEIETQEVPVTAVKVSDDGLSVELTCEGLRPGYCHELIAEGVWSADRMPLLHPQAWYTLNAIPSE
;
A
#
# COMPACT_ATOMS: atom_id res chain seq x y z
N GLY A 1 -8.89 4.51 13.99
CA GLY A 1 -8.81 5.36 12.78
C GLY A 1 -9.35 4.61 11.57
N PRO A 2 -9.22 5.13 10.34
CA PRO A 2 -9.86 4.54 9.14
C PRO A 2 -9.25 3.21 8.68
N PHE A 3 -8.05 2.86 9.16
CA PHE A 3 -7.28 1.67 8.79
C PHE A 3 -7.31 0.60 9.89
N GLU A 4 -8.47 0.42 10.53
CA GLU A 4 -8.67 -0.66 11.50
C GLU A 4 -8.31 -2.03 10.89
N ASN A 5 -7.71 -2.91 11.70
CA ASN A 5 -7.20 -4.24 11.32
C ASN A 5 -6.04 -4.26 10.30
N GLN A 6 -5.38 -3.13 10.07
CA GLN A 6 -4.11 -3.09 9.33
C GLN A 6 -2.90 -3.05 10.28
N LEU A 7 -1.78 -3.56 9.80
CA LEU A 7 -0.49 -3.44 10.50
C LEU A 7 0.17 -2.11 10.12
N PHE A 8 1.04 -1.60 11.00
CA PHE A 8 1.89 -0.44 10.73
C PHE A 8 3.34 -0.87 10.88
N ILE A 9 4.15 -0.55 9.87
CA ILE A 9 5.56 -0.94 9.80
C ILE A 9 6.40 0.32 9.69
N GLY A 10 7.38 0.45 10.59
CA GLY A 10 8.39 1.48 10.51
C GLY A 10 9.40 1.15 9.45
N GLU A 11 9.73 2.13 8.61
CA GLU A 11 10.79 2.02 7.64
C GLU A 11 12.01 2.83 8.12
N PHE A 12 13.17 2.18 8.08
CA PHE A 12 14.42 2.72 8.61
C PHE A 12 15.02 3.77 7.67
N THR A 13 15.27 3.42 6.41
CA THR A 13 16.15 4.18 5.50
C THR A 13 15.49 5.46 4.99
N GLU A 14 14.24 5.38 4.58
CA GLU A 14 13.38 6.44 4.06
C GLU A 14 12.62 7.21 5.16
N SER A 15 12.68 6.76 6.42
CA SER A 15 12.12 7.48 7.58
C SER A 15 10.61 7.74 7.44
N PHE A 16 9.84 6.68 7.21
CA PHE A 16 8.38 6.72 7.14
C PHE A 16 7.74 5.58 7.93
N VAL A 17 6.42 5.64 8.06
CA VAL A 17 5.56 4.51 8.42
C VAL A 17 4.75 4.10 7.20
N SER A 18 4.71 2.80 6.95
CA SER A 18 3.79 2.15 6.01
C SER A 18 2.70 1.41 6.75
N ARG A 19 1.61 1.13 6.05
CA ARG A 19 0.51 0.28 6.50
C ARG A 19 0.43 -0.98 5.65
N VAL A 20 -0.01 -2.07 6.26
CA VAL A 20 -0.14 -3.37 5.59
C VAL A 20 -1.55 -3.91 5.78
N PHE A 21 -2.19 -4.21 4.65
CA PHE A 21 -3.38 -5.04 4.61
C PHE A 21 -2.96 -6.49 4.36
N LEU A 22 -3.51 -7.43 5.14
CA LEU A 22 -3.31 -8.85 4.94
C LEU A 22 -4.65 -9.55 4.71
N GLU A 23 -4.61 -10.55 3.85
CA GLU A 23 -5.69 -11.51 3.64
C GLU A 23 -5.13 -12.93 3.63
N LYS A 24 -6.03 -13.92 3.67
CA LYS A 24 -5.68 -15.33 3.59
C LYS A 24 -6.41 -15.98 2.44
N VAL A 25 -5.68 -16.44 1.43
CA VAL A 25 -6.21 -17.05 0.20
C VAL A 25 -5.69 -18.48 0.11
N ASN A 26 -6.58 -19.45 0.01
CA ASN A 26 -6.23 -20.88 -0.09
C ASN A 26 -5.27 -21.37 1.00
N GLY A 27 -5.34 -20.79 2.20
CA GLY A 27 -4.46 -21.15 3.32
C GLY A 27 -3.18 -20.30 3.43
N GLU A 28 -2.83 -19.53 2.42
CA GLU A 28 -1.62 -18.69 2.37
C GLU A 28 -1.93 -17.25 2.76
N TYR A 29 -1.04 -16.63 3.53
CA TYR A 29 -1.11 -15.19 3.80
C TYR A 29 -0.49 -14.40 2.66
N GLN A 30 -1.15 -13.33 2.28
CA GLN A 30 -0.73 -12.39 1.24
C GLN A 30 -1.36 -11.02 1.51
N GLY A 31 -0.99 -10.00 0.74
CA GLY A 31 -1.58 -8.67 0.93
C GLY A 31 -0.74 -7.55 0.36
N ALA A 32 -1.15 -6.32 0.69
CA ALA A 32 -0.56 -5.11 0.15
C ALA A 32 0.04 -4.21 1.23
N CYS A 33 1.22 -3.66 0.92
CA CYS A 33 1.82 -2.54 1.60
C CYS A 33 1.42 -1.22 0.92
N PHE A 34 1.16 -0.20 1.73
CA PHE A 34 0.91 1.16 1.28
C PHE A 34 1.72 2.12 2.14
N HIS A 35 2.15 3.24 1.57
CA HIS A 35 2.64 4.34 2.40
C HIS A 35 1.55 4.87 3.34
N PHE A 36 1.97 5.43 4.48
CA PHE A 36 1.06 6.02 5.46
C PHE A 36 1.52 7.40 5.95
N ARG A 37 2.74 7.51 6.49
CA ARG A 37 3.27 8.80 6.96
C ARG A 37 4.76 8.94 6.70
N LYS A 38 5.12 9.93 5.89
CA LYS A 38 6.51 10.34 5.59
C LYS A 38 6.94 11.60 6.35
N GLY A 39 8.24 11.89 6.25
CA GLY A 39 8.84 13.10 6.82
C GLY A 39 9.05 13.00 8.33
N LEU A 40 9.40 11.81 8.80
CA LEU A 40 9.79 11.59 10.19
C LEU A 40 11.21 12.11 10.42
N GLN A 41 11.57 12.31 11.69
CA GLN A 41 12.81 12.95 12.06
C GLN A 41 14.04 12.09 11.75
N CYS A 42 13.91 10.77 11.83
CA CYS A 42 14.92 9.78 11.50
C CYS A 42 14.34 8.36 11.38
N ALA A 43 15.20 7.35 11.26
CA ALA A 43 14.81 5.94 11.10
C ALA A 43 13.84 5.46 12.18
N VAL A 44 12.75 4.83 11.76
CA VAL A 44 11.74 4.27 12.67
C VAL A 44 12.19 2.91 13.20
N LEU A 45 12.27 2.78 14.52
CA LEU A 45 12.70 1.55 15.20
C LEU A 45 11.59 0.87 16.00
N SER A 46 10.64 1.65 16.49
CA SER A 46 9.56 1.15 17.33
C SER A 46 8.29 1.96 17.13
N LEU A 47 7.17 1.26 17.21
CA LEU A 47 5.83 1.80 17.05
C LEU A 47 4.96 1.26 18.18
N ASP A 48 4.20 2.12 18.83
CA ASP A 48 3.21 1.69 19.82
C ASP A 48 1.98 2.62 19.83
N PHE A 49 0.81 2.03 19.98
CA PHE A 49 -0.44 2.80 20.09
C PHE A 49 -0.69 3.15 21.55
N LEU A 50 -0.85 4.44 21.81
CA LEU A 50 -1.29 4.92 23.12
C LEU A 50 -2.78 4.64 23.32
N SER A 51 -3.23 4.71 24.58
CA SER A 51 -4.64 4.51 24.94
C SER A 51 -5.60 5.52 24.31
N ASP A 52 -5.11 6.67 23.85
CA ASP A 52 -5.90 7.67 23.11
C ASP A 52 -5.98 7.37 21.60
N GLY A 53 -5.39 6.27 21.14
CA GLY A 53 -5.34 5.84 19.74
C GLY A 53 -4.29 6.56 18.90
N SER A 54 -3.48 7.46 19.48
CA SER A 54 -2.34 8.06 18.78
C SER A 54 -1.16 7.09 18.72
N LEU A 55 -0.38 7.17 17.64
CA LEU A 55 0.79 6.33 17.42
C LEU A 55 2.04 7.04 17.92
N VAL A 56 2.78 6.44 18.85
CA VAL A 56 4.12 6.88 19.23
C VAL A 56 5.14 6.15 18.38
N ILE A 57 6.13 6.91 17.92
CA ILE A 57 7.20 6.48 17.04
C ILE A 57 8.52 6.76 17.74
N GLY A 58 9.29 5.71 18.01
CA GLY A 58 10.66 5.82 18.51
C GLY A 58 11.65 5.71 17.35
N GLU A 59 12.58 6.66 17.26
CA GLU A 59 13.44 6.85 16.09
C GLU A 59 14.92 7.01 16.46
N SER A 60 15.84 6.49 15.62
CA SER A 60 17.29 6.66 15.81
C SER A 60 18.11 6.28 14.57
N ASN A 61 19.04 7.16 14.19
CA ASN A 61 20.03 6.96 13.12
C ASN A 61 21.36 6.40 13.60
N ARG A 62 21.40 5.84 14.81
CA ARG A 62 22.60 5.15 15.29
C ARG A 62 22.75 3.82 14.55
N GLY A 63 23.88 3.65 13.87
CA GLY A 63 24.29 2.41 13.21
C GLY A 63 24.13 2.42 11.69
N TRP A 64 23.11 3.10 11.16
CA TRP A 64 22.86 3.24 9.72
C TRP A 64 22.25 4.61 9.42
N ASN A 65 22.49 5.12 8.21
CA ASN A 65 21.94 6.41 7.79
C ASN A 65 20.48 6.28 7.33
N SER A 66 19.68 7.30 7.61
CA SER A 66 18.33 7.47 7.07
C SER A 66 18.15 8.82 6.39
N LEU A 67 17.02 9.01 5.70
CA LEU A 67 16.62 10.26 5.07
C LEU A 67 16.33 11.37 6.10
N GLY A 68 15.73 11.04 7.24
CA GLY A 68 15.61 11.97 8.36
C GLY A 68 16.98 12.34 8.95
N THR A 69 17.19 13.62 9.27
CA THR A 69 18.53 14.16 9.60
C THR A 69 18.84 14.21 11.10
N ARG A 70 17.89 13.85 11.95
CA ARG A 70 18.08 13.88 13.42
C ARG A 70 18.78 12.61 13.88
N SER A 71 19.63 12.70 14.90
CA SER A 71 20.32 11.50 15.43
C SER A 71 19.37 10.53 16.13
N TYR A 72 18.30 11.05 16.73
CA TYR A 72 17.25 10.31 17.43
C TYR A 72 16.02 11.19 17.60
N GLY A 73 14.87 10.56 17.81
CA GLY A 73 13.59 11.24 17.91
C GLY A 73 12.54 10.39 18.61
N MET A 74 11.52 11.08 19.11
CA MET A 74 10.26 10.45 19.48
C MET A 74 9.14 11.36 18.98
N GLN A 75 8.31 10.85 18.08
CA GLN A 75 7.19 11.59 17.51
C GLN A 75 5.86 10.92 17.86
N ARG A 76 4.80 11.72 17.97
CA ARG A 76 3.43 11.25 18.17
C ARG A 76 2.59 11.64 16.95
N LEU A 77 1.96 10.66 16.31
CA LEU A 77 0.96 10.87 15.28
C LEU A 77 -0.42 10.79 15.90
N ALA A 78 -1.10 11.94 15.99
CA ALA A 78 -2.48 12.02 16.42
C ALA A 78 -3.41 12.11 15.21
N TRP A 79 -4.51 11.35 15.26
CA TRP A 79 -5.53 11.39 14.22
C TRP A 79 -6.25 12.74 14.23
N THR A 80 -6.39 13.37 13.06
CA THR A 80 -7.03 14.69 12.94
C THR A 80 -8.56 14.63 13.00
N GLY A 81 -9.15 13.45 12.79
CA GLY A 81 -10.60 13.29 12.61
C GLY A 81 -11.07 13.38 11.15
N GLU A 82 -10.22 13.85 10.24
CA GLU A 82 -10.58 14.08 8.84
C GLU A 82 -10.20 12.89 7.96
N MET A 83 -11.17 12.31 7.25
CA MET A 83 -10.94 11.16 6.37
C MET A 83 -10.15 11.55 5.10
N PRO A 84 -8.93 11.04 4.87
CA PRO A 84 -8.22 11.22 3.61
C PRO A 84 -8.85 10.34 2.53
N PHE A 85 -8.56 10.63 1.27
CA PHE A 85 -8.87 9.74 0.16
C PHE A 85 -7.68 8.81 -0.12
N GLU A 86 -7.85 7.51 0.14
CA GLU A 86 -6.79 6.50 0.17
C GLU A 86 -7.32 5.15 -0.35
N ILE A 87 -6.43 4.30 -0.88
CA ILE A 87 -6.73 2.88 -1.12
C ILE A 87 -6.74 2.17 0.23
N LYS A 88 -7.92 1.89 0.80
CA LYS A 88 -8.05 1.19 2.07
C LYS A 88 -7.50 -0.24 1.98
N THR A 89 -7.94 -1.04 1.02
CA THR A 89 -7.48 -2.43 0.83
C THR A 89 -7.26 -2.72 -0.65
N MET A 90 -6.40 -3.72 -0.91
CA MET A 90 -6.22 -4.34 -2.21
C MET A 90 -6.32 -5.84 -1.97
N GLU A 91 -7.36 -6.46 -2.52
CA GLU A 91 -7.65 -7.89 -2.35
C GLU A 91 -7.44 -8.64 -3.66
N ALA A 92 -6.85 -9.83 -3.62
CA ALA A 92 -6.74 -10.68 -4.79
C ALA A 92 -8.13 -11.17 -5.24
N ARG A 93 -8.30 -11.27 -6.56
CA ARG A 93 -9.47 -11.85 -7.22
C ARG A 93 -8.99 -12.83 -8.30
N PRO A 94 -9.84 -13.77 -8.77
CA PRO A 94 -9.42 -14.77 -9.75
C PRO A 94 -8.81 -14.19 -11.03
N LYS A 95 -9.22 -12.98 -11.41
CA LYS A 95 -8.80 -12.31 -12.66
C LYS A 95 -8.11 -10.96 -12.42
N GLY A 96 -7.69 -10.65 -11.20
CA GLY A 96 -7.08 -9.35 -10.89
C GLY A 96 -7.17 -8.98 -9.42
N PHE A 97 -7.56 -7.74 -9.14
CA PHE A 97 -7.61 -7.21 -7.78
C PHE A 97 -8.85 -6.35 -7.54
N ARG A 98 -9.38 -6.40 -6.32
CA ARG A 98 -10.36 -5.42 -5.83
C ARG A 98 -9.66 -4.37 -4.99
N LEU A 99 -9.82 -3.11 -5.35
CA LEU A 99 -9.42 -1.97 -4.53
C LEU A 99 -10.65 -1.48 -3.76
N THR A 100 -10.51 -1.27 -2.45
CA THR A 100 -11.50 -0.56 -1.63
C THR A 100 -10.93 0.77 -1.21
N PHE A 101 -11.71 1.84 -1.24
CA PHE A 101 -11.29 3.21 -0.93
C PHE A 101 -11.91 3.70 0.38
N THR A 102 -11.30 4.72 0.99
CA THR A 102 -11.81 5.37 2.20
C THR A 102 -12.96 6.34 1.94
N LYS A 103 -13.14 6.79 0.69
CA LYS A 103 -14.23 7.67 0.24
C LYS A 103 -14.68 7.24 -1.16
N PRO A 104 -15.91 7.58 -1.59
CA PRO A 104 -16.37 7.28 -2.95
C PRO A 104 -15.49 7.92 -4.03
N VAL A 105 -15.25 7.17 -5.10
CA VAL A 105 -14.47 7.61 -6.26
C VAL A 105 -15.30 8.45 -7.24
N ASP A 106 -14.64 9.28 -8.04
CA ASP A 106 -15.19 9.81 -9.28
C ASP A 106 -15.31 8.64 -10.27
N ALA A 107 -16.54 8.22 -10.57
CA ALA A 107 -16.79 7.00 -11.34
C ALA A 107 -16.19 7.05 -12.75
N GLN A 108 -16.17 8.22 -13.39
CA GLN A 108 -15.63 8.36 -14.73
C GLN A 108 -14.10 8.24 -14.73
N ALA A 109 -13.44 8.95 -13.81
CA ALA A 109 -11.99 8.88 -13.66
C ALA A 109 -11.54 7.47 -13.21
N ALA A 110 -12.24 6.88 -12.25
CA ALA A 110 -11.91 5.56 -11.74
C ALA A 110 -12.19 4.43 -12.74
N ALA A 111 -13.13 4.58 -13.68
CA ALA A 111 -13.39 3.59 -14.72
C ALA A 111 -12.38 3.63 -15.89
N SER A 112 -11.51 4.64 -15.96
CA SER A 112 -10.50 4.76 -17.01
C SER A 112 -9.35 3.79 -16.78
N LEU A 113 -8.97 3.02 -17.81
CA LEU A 113 -7.79 2.14 -17.77
C LEU A 113 -6.51 2.95 -17.54
N TYR A 114 -6.44 4.19 -18.04
CA TYR A 114 -5.28 5.07 -17.87
C TYR A 114 -5.06 5.55 -16.43
N SER A 115 -6.03 5.30 -15.54
CA SER A 115 -5.90 5.63 -14.12
C SER A 115 -5.00 4.66 -13.35
N TYR A 116 -4.65 3.52 -13.97
CA TYR A 116 -3.91 2.44 -13.34
C TYR A 116 -2.71 2.04 -14.20
N ARG A 117 -1.57 1.81 -13.55
CA ARG A 117 -0.42 1.12 -14.12
C ARG A 117 -0.03 0.01 -13.16
N MET A 118 0.29 -1.16 -13.68
CA MET A 118 0.69 -2.30 -12.85
C MET A 118 1.88 -3.04 -13.46
N SER A 119 2.80 -3.42 -12.59
CA SER A 119 3.95 -4.24 -12.92
C SER A 119 4.06 -5.38 -11.92
N SER A 120 4.87 -6.39 -12.25
CA SER A 120 5.24 -7.44 -11.31
C SER A 120 6.72 -7.72 -11.38
N PHE A 121 7.32 -8.02 -10.23
CA PHE A 121 8.75 -8.29 -10.09
C PHE A 121 9.01 -9.19 -8.87
N THR A 122 10.23 -9.72 -8.80
CA THR A 122 10.72 -10.47 -7.63
C THR A 122 12.15 -10.07 -7.33
N TRP A 123 12.77 -10.71 -6.35
CA TRP A 123 14.16 -10.48 -5.96
C TRP A 123 14.96 -11.78 -5.96
N ASN A 124 16.28 -11.66 -6.03
CA ASN A 124 17.15 -12.81 -5.79
C ASN A 124 17.15 -13.15 -4.30
N TYR A 125 16.72 -14.37 -3.97
CA TYR A 125 16.79 -14.88 -2.61
C TYR A 125 18.17 -15.47 -2.33
N HIS A 126 19.07 -14.64 -1.81
CA HIS A 126 20.43 -15.05 -1.45
C HIS A 126 20.91 -14.42 -0.14
N LYS A 127 22.00 -14.96 0.41
CA LYS A 127 22.57 -14.50 1.70
C LYS A 127 23.12 -13.07 1.65
N ALA A 128 23.62 -12.60 0.50
CA ALA A 128 24.18 -11.26 0.40
C ALA A 128 23.10 -10.20 0.61
N TYR A 129 23.49 -9.06 1.19
CA TYR A 129 22.56 -7.98 1.53
C TYR A 129 22.10 -7.24 0.28
N GLY A 130 20.79 -7.03 0.17
CA GLY A 130 20.14 -6.35 -0.95
C GLY A 130 19.97 -7.23 -2.18
N SER A 131 19.02 -6.86 -3.03
CA SER A 131 18.85 -7.39 -4.39
C SER A 131 18.15 -6.31 -5.19
N ASP A 132 18.57 -6.13 -6.44
CA ASP A 132 17.75 -5.39 -7.39
C ASP A 132 16.43 -6.14 -7.64
N GLU A 133 15.41 -5.40 -8.06
CA GLU A 133 14.23 -6.01 -8.65
C GLU A 133 14.63 -6.73 -9.94
N ILE A 134 14.15 -7.96 -10.10
CA ILE A 134 14.41 -8.80 -11.27
C ILE A 134 13.11 -9.28 -11.89
N GLU A 135 13.22 -9.64 -13.17
CA GLU A 135 12.11 -10.18 -13.96
C GLU A 135 10.88 -9.28 -13.99
N THR A 136 11.10 -7.96 -13.96
CA THR A 136 10.03 -6.98 -14.04
C THR A 136 9.25 -7.16 -15.34
N GLN A 137 7.93 -7.31 -15.22
CA GLN A 137 7.02 -7.42 -16.35
C GLN A 137 5.80 -6.52 -16.13
N GLU A 138 5.29 -5.93 -17.20
CA GLU A 138 4.02 -5.23 -17.17
C GLU A 138 2.88 -6.22 -16.89
N VAL A 139 1.88 -5.77 -16.12
CA VAL A 139 0.66 -6.51 -15.82
C VAL A 139 -0.51 -5.68 -16.34
N PRO A 140 -0.94 -5.87 -17.60
CA PRO A 140 -1.95 -5.01 -18.22
C PRO A 140 -3.27 -5.05 -17.46
N VAL A 141 -3.79 -3.88 -17.10
CA VAL A 141 -5.18 -3.74 -16.64
C VAL A 141 -6.07 -3.66 -17.87
N THR A 142 -6.96 -4.63 -18.05
CA THR A 142 -7.77 -4.78 -19.28
C THR A 142 -9.24 -4.42 -19.12
N ALA A 143 -9.73 -4.42 -17.88
CA ALA A 143 -11.06 -3.92 -17.56
C ALA A 143 -11.09 -3.33 -16.16
N VAL A 144 -11.99 -2.35 -15.97
CA VAL A 144 -12.23 -1.72 -14.68
C VAL A 144 -13.73 -1.64 -14.45
N LYS A 145 -14.19 -2.09 -13.28
CA LYS A 145 -15.58 -1.97 -12.87
C LYS A 145 -15.66 -1.23 -11.53
N VAL A 146 -16.25 -0.05 -11.55
CA VAL A 146 -16.57 0.71 -10.34
C VAL A 146 -17.85 0.13 -9.73
N SER A 147 -17.87 0.00 -8.41
CA SER A 147 -19.06 -0.38 -7.63
C SER A 147 -20.12 0.72 -7.62
N ASP A 148 -21.37 0.35 -7.35
CA ASP A 148 -22.50 1.28 -7.35
C ASP A 148 -22.40 2.35 -6.26
N ASP A 149 -21.77 2.02 -5.12
CA ASP A 149 -21.50 2.98 -4.02
C ASP A 149 -20.21 3.80 -4.22
N GLY A 150 -19.45 3.49 -5.27
CA GLY A 150 -18.17 4.12 -5.58
C GLY A 150 -17.05 3.81 -4.58
N LEU A 151 -17.24 2.90 -3.64
CA LEU A 151 -16.24 2.59 -2.59
C LEU A 151 -15.26 1.49 -2.99
N SER A 152 -15.52 0.77 -4.07
CA SER A 152 -14.59 -0.20 -4.61
C SER A 152 -14.47 -0.17 -6.13
N VAL A 153 -13.32 -0.63 -6.61
CA VAL A 153 -13.05 -0.88 -8.03
C VAL A 153 -12.53 -2.29 -8.20
N GLU A 154 -13.10 -3.03 -9.14
CA GLU A 154 -12.55 -4.30 -9.64
C GLU A 154 -11.65 -4.03 -10.82
N LEU A 155 -10.39 -4.44 -10.72
CA LEU A 155 -9.41 -4.43 -11.80
C LEU A 155 -9.31 -5.85 -12.36
N THR A 156 -9.55 -6.01 -13.66
CA THR A 156 -9.17 -7.22 -14.40
C THR A 156 -7.77 -7.03 -14.95
N CYS A 157 -6.89 -7.98 -14.67
CA CYS A 157 -5.49 -7.94 -15.02
C CYS A 157 -5.10 -9.18 -15.83
N GLU A 158 -4.21 -9.00 -16.80
CA GLU A 158 -3.58 -10.11 -17.51
C GLU A 158 -2.16 -10.35 -16.98
N GLY A 159 -1.75 -11.62 -16.87
CA GLY A 159 -0.39 -11.95 -16.45
C GLY A 159 -0.15 -11.84 -14.94
N LEU A 160 -1.14 -12.15 -14.09
CA LEU A 160 -0.89 -12.35 -12.66
C LEU A 160 0.13 -13.46 -12.44
N ARG A 161 1.09 -13.25 -11.52
CA ARG A 161 2.23 -14.14 -11.29
C ARG A 161 2.33 -14.52 -9.82
N PRO A 162 1.82 -15.69 -9.40
CA PRO A 162 2.04 -16.18 -8.05
C PRO A 162 3.55 -16.25 -7.71
N GLY A 163 3.92 -15.88 -6.49
CA GLY A 163 5.31 -15.76 -6.01
C GLY A 163 5.99 -14.42 -6.31
N TYR A 164 5.27 -13.46 -6.91
CA TYR A 164 5.80 -12.14 -7.26
C TYR A 164 5.13 -11.02 -6.47
N CYS A 165 5.83 -9.89 -6.37
CA CYS A 165 5.24 -8.63 -5.96
C CYS A 165 4.56 -7.97 -7.17
N HIS A 166 3.35 -7.45 -6.98
CA HIS A 166 2.59 -6.65 -7.94
C HIS A 166 2.55 -5.21 -7.45
N GLU A 167 3.23 -4.32 -8.16
CA GLU A 167 3.16 -2.89 -7.88
C GLU A 167 2.03 -2.28 -8.70
N LEU A 168 1.13 -1.58 -8.02
CA LEU A 168 0.07 -0.77 -8.60
C LEU A 168 0.38 0.72 -8.38
N ILE A 169 0.19 1.52 -9.43
CA ILE A 169 0.17 2.98 -9.38
C ILE A 169 -1.20 3.47 -9.89
N ALA A 170 -1.96 4.13 -9.02
CA ALA A 170 -3.35 4.55 -9.26
C ALA A 170 -3.52 6.10 -9.30
N GLU A 171 -2.54 6.84 -9.83
CA GLU A 171 -2.51 8.31 -9.81
C GLU A 171 -3.68 9.00 -10.53
N GLY A 172 -4.35 8.31 -11.47
CA GLY A 172 -5.51 8.86 -12.18
C GLY A 172 -6.82 8.72 -11.41
N VAL A 173 -6.80 8.10 -10.22
CA VAL A 173 -7.99 7.93 -9.39
C VAL A 173 -8.23 9.16 -8.52
N TRP A 174 -9.45 9.68 -8.60
CA TRP A 174 -9.93 10.83 -7.82
C TRP A 174 -11.16 10.41 -7.00
N SER A 175 -11.37 11.08 -5.87
CA SER A 175 -12.62 10.98 -5.13
C SER A 175 -13.73 11.76 -5.82
N ALA A 176 -14.98 11.47 -5.48
CA ALA A 176 -16.15 12.20 -5.99
C ALA A 176 -16.10 13.70 -5.68
N ASP A 177 -15.43 14.11 -4.59
CA ASP A 177 -15.15 15.50 -4.22
C ASP A 177 -13.79 16.01 -4.71
N ARG A 178 -13.21 15.34 -5.72
CA ARG A 178 -12.04 15.79 -6.49
C ARG A 178 -10.74 15.89 -5.69
N MET A 179 -10.59 15.10 -4.63
CA MET A 179 -9.30 14.88 -3.98
C MET A 179 -8.52 13.78 -4.71
N PRO A 180 -7.21 13.94 -4.96
CA PRO A 180 -6.36 12.85 -5.45
C PRO A 180 -6.10 11.84 -4.33
N LEU A 181 -5.70 10.62 -4.68
CA LEU A 181 -5.18 9.67 -3.70
C LEU A 181 -3.98 10.29 -2.96
N LEU A 182 -4.01 10.23 -1.63
CA LEU A 182 -2.89 10.71 -0.83
C LEU A 182 -1.64 9.83 -1.04
N HIS A 183 -1.84 8.51 -1.13
CA HIS A 183 -0.81 7.55 -1.54
C HIS A 183 -1.34 6.69 -2.71
N PRO A 184 -0.90 6.94 -3.96
CA PRO A 184 -1.42 6.24 -5.13
C PRO A 184 -0.77 4.88 -5.38
N GLN A 185 0.26 4.50 -4.61
CA GLN A 185 0.98 3.24 -4.77
C GLN A 185 0.52 2.15 -3.81
N ALA A 186 0.54 0.91 -4.29
CA ALA A 186 0.37 -0.30 -3.51
C ALA A 186 1.33 -1.38 -4.00
N TRP A 187 1.91 -2.15 -3.08
CA TRP A 187 2.76 -3.31 -3.41
C TRP A 187 2.16 -4.56 -2.82
N TYR A 188 1.64 -5.44 -3.68
CA TYR A 188 0.93 -6.65 -3.28
C TYR A 188 1.80 -7.89 -3.50
N THR A 189 2.11 -8.65 -2.45
CA THR A 189 2.75 -9.97 -2.62
C THR A 189 1.68 -11.02 -2.92
N LEU A 190 1.67 -11.59 -4.13
CA LEU A 190 0.67 -12.57 -4.56
C LEU A 190 1.20 -13.99 -4.39
N ASN A 191 0.73 -14.72 -3.39
CA ASN A 191 1.17 -16.11 -3.15
C ASN A 191 0.22 -17.13 -3.81
N ALA A 192 -1.08 -16.88 -3.76
CA ALA A 192 -2.12 -17.70 -4.35
C ALA A 192 -3.18 -16.83 -5.04
N ILE A 193 -3.68 -17.29 -6.18
CA ILE A 193 -4.83 -16.70 -6.85
C ILE A 193 -6.10 -17.38 -6.30
N PRO A 194 -7.11 -16.63 -5.82
CA PRO A 194 -8.38 -17.20 -5.37
C PRO A 194 -9.05 -18.02 -6.47
N SER A 195 -9.76 -19.09 -6.09
CA SER A 195 -10.63 -19.81 -7.02
C SER A 195 -11.84 -18.96 -7.43
N GLU A 196 -12.44 -19.24 -8.58
CA GLU A 196 -13.76 -18.71 -8.95
C GLU A 196 -14.86 -19.17 -7.96
#